data_AF-A0A6G0QGX6-F1
#
_entry.id   AF-A0A6G0QGX6-F1
#
_cell.length_a   1.000
_cell.length_b   1.000
_cell.length_c   1.000
_cell.angle_alpha   90.00
_cell.angle_beta   90.00
_cell.angle_gamma   90.00
#
_symmetry.space_group_name_H-M   'P 1'
#
loop_
_entity.id
_entity.type
_entity.pdbx_description
1 polymer ?
#
loop_
_entity_poly.entity_id
_entity_poly.type
_entity_poly.pdbx_seq_one_letter_code
_entity_poly.pdbx_strand_id
1 'polypeptide(L)'
;MIRTVTEMAAAMMIESSLPDYLWEEAHQHAAYIRNRVLPKTSPVTPHERIFNAKPDLTRLLIFGQALVMRIPDQVRRKHLRFYGRGSIGAFVAFSEEIKGYKVYIPGAGGRSIKETTDITPLDTMLHQTVELNDADDTRQTGEEPHQVKRTNITRV
;
A
#
# COMPACT_ATOMS: atom_id res chain seq x y z
N MET A 1 15.40 19.85 -1.77
CA MET A 1 15.47 18.37 -1.73
C MET A 1 14.38 17.79 -0.83
N ILE A 2 14.26 18.24 0.43
CA ILE A 2 13.19 17.85 1.39
C ILE A 2 11.80 17.78 0.74
N ARG A 3 11.34 18.87 0.11
CA ARG A 3 10.03 18.98 -0.54
C ARG A 3 9.66 17.80 -1.46
N THR A 4 10.59 17.34 -2.29
CA THR A 4 10.34 16.22 -3.23
C THR A 4 10.19 14.89 -2.49
N VAL A 5 10.93 14.68 -1.41
CA VAL A 5 10.83 13.46 -0.59
C VAL A 5 9.53 13.46 0.21
N THR A 6 9.12 14.60 0.77
CA THR A 6 7.83 14.74 1.48
C THR A 6 6.64 14.55 0.54
N GLU A 7 6.70 15.09 -0.69
CA GLU A 7 5.67 14.90 -1.71
C GLU A 7 5.58 13.43 -2.16
N MET A 8 6.72 12.75 -2.37
CA MET A 8 6.75 11.31 -2.68
C MET A 8 6.20 10.44 -1.54
N ALA A 9 6.58 10.72 -0.29
CA ALA A 9 6.11 9.97 0.88
C ALA A 9 4.60 10.14 1.08
N ALA A 10 4.07 11.35 0.90
CA ALA A 10 2.63 11.61 0.95
C ALA A 10 1.87 10.81 -0.13
N ALA A 11 2.37 10.77 -1.36
CA ALA A 11 1.78 9.98 -2.44
C ALA A 11 1.76 8.47 -2.12
N MET A 12 2.87 7.92 -1.60
CA MET A 12 2.96 6.51 -1.18
C MET A 12 1.99 6.16 -0.04
N MET A 13 1.81 7.06 0.93
CA MET A 13 0.84 6.86 2.02
C MET A 13 -0.61 6.82 1.50
N ILE A 14 -0.96 7.74 0.58
CA ILE A 14 -2.28 7.77 -0.06
C ILE A 14 -2.54 6.50 -0.88
N GLU A 15 -1.59 6.11 -1.74
CA GLU A 15 -1.70 4.92 -2.61
C GLU A 15 -1.83 3.62 -1.80
N SER A 16 -1.06 3.48 -0.73
CA SER A 16 -1.03 2.25 0.08
C SER A 16 -2.17 2.12 1.09
N SER A 17 -2.89 3.21 1.37
CA SER A 17 -3.92 3.32 2.43
C SER A 17 -3.46 2.74 3.77
N LEU A 18 -2.17 2.95 4.10
CA LEU A 18 -1.54 2.46 5.33
C LEU A 18 -1.72 3.44 6.50
N PRO A 19 -1.70 2.97 7.76
CA PRO A 19 -1.87 3.84 8.93
C PRO A 19 -0.83 4.95 9.03
N ASP A 20 -1.28 6.18 9.34
CA ASP A 20 -0.47 7.40 9.36
C ASP A 20 0.85 7.30 10.13
N TYR A 21 0.92 6.50 11.20
CA TYR A 21 2.15 6.33 11.98
C TYR A 21 3.33 5.72 11.20
N LEU A 22 3.09 5.18 10.00
CA LEU A 22 4.12 4.67 9.07
C LEU A 22 4.76 5.76 8.18
N TRP A 23 4.45 7.04 8.44
CA TRP A 23 4.99 8.18 7.68
C TRP A 23 6.53 8.24 7.71
N GLU A 24 7.17 7.79 8.79
CA GLU A 24 8.64 7.80 8.96
C GLU A 24 9.28 6.84 7.94
N GLU A 25 8.76 5.62 7.88
CA GLU A 25 9.20 4.58 6.96
C GLU A 25 8.87 4.94 5.49
N ALA A 26 7.73 5.59 5.24
CA ALA A 26 7.41 6.14 3.92
C ALA A 26 8.43 7.20 3.47
N HIS A 27 8.87 8.09 4.38
CA HIS A 27 9.93 9.07 4.09
C HIS A 27 11.28 8.40 3.82
N GLN A 28 11.66 7.38 4.61
CA GLN A 28 12.88 6.60 4.37
C GLN A 28 12.84 5.92 2.99
N HIS A 29 11.72 5.31 2.62
CA HIS A 29 11.56 4.62 1.35
C HIS A 29 11.53 5.60 0.15
N ALA A 30 10.85 6.74 0.28
CA ALA A 30 10.87 7.81 -0.72
C ALA A 30 12.29 8.36 -0.96
N ALA A 31 13.08 8.56 0.10
CA ALA A 31 14.48 8.95 -0.01
C ALA A 31 15.34 7.86 -0.68
N TYR A 32 15.11 6.59 -0.33
CA TYR A 32 15.81 5.45 -0.93
C TYR A 32 15.58 5.37 -2.45
N ILE A 33 14.32 5.45 -2.90
CA ILE A 33 13.97 5.51 -4.32
C ILE A 33 14.63 6.73 -4.98
N ARG A 34 14.49 7.92 -4.38
CA ARG A 34 15.00 9.16 -4.98
C ARG A 34 16.52 9.17 -5.18
N ASN A 35 17.26 8.46 -4.34
CA ASN A 35 18.71 8.32 -4.45
C ASN A 35 19.15 7.31 -5.52
N ARG A 36 18.28 6.37 -5.92
CA ARG A 36 18.60 5.28 -6.86
C ARG A 36 17.94 5.41 -8.23
N VAL A 37 16.91 6.25 -8.38
CA VAL A 37 16.29 6.58 -9.68
C VAL A 37 17.11 7.68 -10.37
N LEU A 38 17.32 7.52 -11.68
CA LEU A 38 18.06 8.47 -12.50
C LEU A 38 17.32 9.83 -12.58
N PRO A 39 17.94 10.95 -12.17
CA PRO A 39 17.32 12.27 -12.34
C PRO A 39 17.33 12.68 -13.82
N LYS A 40 16.24 13.26 -14.33
CA LYS A 40 16.20 13.83 -15.70
C LYS A 40 17.32 14.85 -15.99
N THR A 41 17.89 15.45 -14.93
CA THR A 41 18.93 16.49 -14.99
C THR A 41 20.37 15.96 -14.84
N SER A 42 20.57 14.64 -14.71
CA SER A 42 21.89 14.05 -14.45
C SER A 42 22.06 12.72 -15.19
N PRO A 43 23.19 12.46 -15.85
CA PRO A 43 23.48 11.18 -16.50
C PRO A 43 23.80 10.05 -15.50
N VAL A 44 23.91 10.37 -14.20
CA VAL A 44 24.32 9.45 -13.12
C VAL A 44 23.39 9.62 -11.91
N THR A 45 23.03 8.53 -11.23
CA THR A 45 22.22 8.55 -10.00
C THR A 45 23.00 9.13 -8.81
N PRO A 46 22.33 9.72 -7.80
CA PRO A 46 22.98 10.13 -6.56
C PRO A 46 23.76 8.98 -5.88
N HIS A 47 23.20 7.76 -5.91
CA HIS A 47 23.85 6.54 -5.42
C HIS A 47 25.16 6.23 -6.16
N GLU A 48 25.15 6.17 -7.49
CA GLU A 48 26.36 5.97 -8.30
C GLU A 48 27.41 7.04 -8.04
N ARG A 49 27.00 8.31 -7.87
CA ARG A 49 27.94 9.41 -7.63
C ARG A 49 28.64 9.34 -6.26
N ILE A 50 28.05 8.65 -5.28
CA ILE A 50 28.61 8.49 -3.93
C ILE A 50 29.39 7.18 -3.81
N PHE A 51 28.83 6.08 -4.32
CA PHE A 51 29.36 4.73 -4.13
C PHE A 51 30.15 4.20 -5.34
N ASN A 52 30.24 4.95 -6.45
CA ASN A 52 30.83 4.55 -7.73
C ASN A 52 30.29 3.20 -8.28
N ALA A 53 29.07 2.82 -7.86
CA ALA A 53 28.44 1.55 -8.17
C ALA A 53 26.96 1.75 -8.54
N LYS A 54 26.54 1.08 -9.62
CA LYS A 54 25.15 1.10 -10.09
C LYS A 54 24.21 0.56 -9.00
N PRO A 55 23.08 1.21 -8.71
CA PRO A 55 22.13 0.69 -7.74
C PRO A 55 21.50 -0.60 -8.29
N ASP A 56 21.61 -1.69 -7.54
CA ASP A 56 20.76 -2.86 -7.75
C ASP A 56 19.32 -2.50 -7.36
N LEU A 57 18.39 -2.69 -8.29
CA LEU A 57 16.95 -2.44 -8.14
C LEU A 57 16.13 -3.73 -8.14
N THR A 58 16.74 -4.91 -8.27
CA THR A 58 16.02 -6.21 -8.30
C THR A 58 15.25 -6.51 -7.02
N ARG A 59 15.63 -5.86 -5.91
CA ARG A 59 15.00 -5.96 -4.59
C ARG A 59 14.12 -4.76 -4.23
N LEU A 60 13.86 -3.86 -5.17
CA LEU A 60 12.97 -2.73 -4.94
C LEU A 60 11.52 -3.23 -4.91
N LEU A 61 10.79 -2.86 -3.87
CA LEU A 61 9.36 -3.13 -3.70
C LEU A 61 8.62 -1.80 -3.61
N ILE A 62 7.33 -1.82 -3.92
CA ILE A 62 6.46 -0.65 -3.83
C ILE A 62 5.95 -0.54 -2.38
N PHE A 63 5.92 0.68 -1.83
CA PHE A 63 5.33 0.93 -0.51
C PHE A 63 3.86 0.50 -0.49
N GLY A 64 3.45 -0.29 0.50
CA GLY A 64 2.10 -0.87 0.55
C GLY A 64 1.88 -2.18 -0.20
N GLN A 65 2.85 -2.61 -1.01
CA GLN A 65 2.78 -3.85 -1.78
C GLN A 65 2.55 -5.05 -0.85
N ALA A 66 1.54 -5.86 -1.16
CA ALA A 66 1.28 -7.08 -0.43
C ALA A 66 2.43 -8.07 -0.64
N LEU A 67 2.85 -8.71 0.45
CA LEU A 67 3.84 -9.79 0.41
C LEU A 67 3.47 -10.89 1.41
N VAL A 68 3.94 -12.11 1.12
CA VAL A 68 3.92 -13.22 2.08
C VAL A 68 5.26 -13.24 2.81
N MET A 69 5.25 -12.96 4.11
CA MET A 69 6.38 -13.24 5.00
C MET A 69 6.36 -14.73 5.37
N ARG A 70 7.49 -15.43 5.24
CA ARG A 70 7.62 -16.79 5.76
C ARG A 70 7.58 -16.81 7.29
N ILE A 71 6.77 -17.70 7.87
CA ILE A 71 6.74 -17.90 9.33
C ILE A 71 7.87 -18.88 9.72
N PRO A 72 8.79 -18.51 10.64
CA PRO A 72 9.87 -19.39 11.07
C PRO A 72 9.36 -20.70 11.69
N ASP A 73 10.03 -21.81 11.38
CA ASP A 73 9.64 -23.17 11.78
C ASP A 73 9.58 -23.39 13.32
N GLN A 74 10.25 -22.53 14.10
CA GLN A 74 10.21 -22.52 15.56
C GLN A 74 8.87 -22.00 16.13
N VAL A 75 8.26 -20.99 15.48
CA VAL A 75 6.97 -20.41 15.89
C VAL A 75 5.79 -21.17 15.25
N ARG A 76 6.07 -21.98 14.23
CA ARG A 76 5.06 -22.76 13.51
C ARG A 76 4.44 -23.86 14.39
N ARG A 77 3.11 -23.85 14.52
CA ARG A 77 2.33 -24.94 15.13
C ARG A 77 2.50 -26.23 14.32
N LYS A 78 3.39 -27.13 14.76
CA LYS A 78 3.79 -28.36 14.02
C LYS A 78 2.65 -29.34 13.73
N HIS A 79 1.58 -29.31 14.53
CA HIS A 79 0.35 -30.10 14.28
C HIS A 79 -0.45 -29.60 13.07
N LEU A 80 -0.22 -28.35 12.64
CA LEU A 80 -1.03 -27.62 11.67
C LEU A 80 -0.36 -27.61 10.28
N ARG A 81 0.13 -28.77 9.81
CA ARG A 81 0.96 -28.92 8.60
C ARG A 81 0.33 -28.43 7.27
N PHE A 82 -0.99 -28.33 7.25
CA PHE A 82 -1.79 -27.89 6.09
C PHE A 82 -2.14 -26.40 6.13
N TYR A 83 -1.95 -25.71 7.25
CA TYR A 83 -2.18 -24.26 7.31
C TYR A 83 -1.00 -23.51 6.67
N GLY A 84 -1.29 -22.32 6.15
CA GLY A 84 -0.34 -21.49 5.40
C GLY A 84 0.99 -21.30 6.14
N ARG A 85 2.10 -21.46 5.41
CA ARG A 85 3.47 -21.30 5.95
C ARG A 85 3.95 -19.84 6.00
N GLY A 86 3.06 -18.90 5.74
CA GLY A 86 3.37 -17.48 5.67
C GLY A 86 2.22 -16.61 6.18
N SER A 87 2.56 -15.38 6.58
CA SER A 87 1.64 -14.31 6.93
C SER A 87 1.64 -13.29 5.81
N ILE A 88 0.45 -12.83 5.42
CA ILE A 88 0.33 -11.67 4.53
C ILE A 88 0.64 -10.39 5.32
N GLY A 89 1.26 -9.41 4.66
CA GLY A 89 1.52 -8.08 5.18
C GLY A 89 1.88 -7.12 4.05
N ALA A 90 2.05 -5.84 4.36
CA ALA A 90 2.51 -4.82 3.41
C ALA A 90 4.01 -4.57 3.56
N PHE A 91 4.71 -4.37 2.44
CA PHE A 91 6.04 -3.79 2.46
C PHE A 91 5.99 -2.32 2.93
N VAL A 92 6.94 -1.93 3.78
CA VAL A 92 7.03 -0.56 4.32
C VAL A 92 8.42 0.04 4.09
N ALA A 93 9.49 -0.67 4.49
CA ALA A 93 10.86 -0.16 4.35
C ALA A 93 11.89 -1.30 4.33
N PHE A 94 13.14 -0.96 4.08
CA PHE A 94 14.26 -1.89 4.30
C PHE A 94 14.65 -1.90 5.79
N SER A 95 15.17 -3.02 6.29
CA SER A 95 15.78 -3.05 7.62
C SER A 95 17.17 -2.41 7.59
N GLU A 96 17.55 -1.79 8.70
CA GLU A 96 18.89 -1.24 8.94
C GLU A 96 19.79 -2.26 9.66
N GLU A 97 19.22 -3.15 10.49
CA GLU A 97 19.94 -4.16 11.28
C GLU A 97 20.25 -5.42 10.45
N ILE A 98 19.31 -5.84 9.60
CA ILE A 98 19.44 -7.03 8.76
C ILE A 98 19.31 -6.68 7.28
N LYS A 99 19.84 -7.53 6.39
CA LYS A 99 19.67 -7.42 4.93
C LYS A 99 18.24 -7.81 4.47
N GLY A 100 17.21 -7.41 5.22
CA GLY A 100 15.82 -7.77 5.06
C GLY A 100 14.89 -6.58 4.84
N TYR A 101 13.61 -6.81 5.09
CA TYR A 101 12.51 -5.89 4.83
C TYR A 101 11.66 -5.73 6.10
N LYS A 102 11.21 -4.50 6.36
CA LYS A 102 10.22 -4.14 7.37
C LYS A 102 8.83 -4.31 6.74
N VAL A 103 8.02 -5.13 7.39
CA VAL A 103 6.69 -5.56 6.91
C VAL A 103 5.65 -5.16 7.95
N TYR A 104 4.60 -4.47 7.53
CA TYR A 104 3.43 -4.19 8.35
C TYR A 104 2.46 -5.37 8.31
N ILE A 105 2.00 -5.83 9.47
CA ILE A 105 1.01 -6.89 9.60
C ILE A 105 -0.29 -6.29 10.16
N PRO A 106 -1.39 -6.22 9.39
CA PRO A 106 -2.65 -5.67 9.87
C PRO A 106 -3.25 -6.54 10.99
N GLY A 107 -3.97 -5.91 11.92
CA GLY A 107 -4.76 -6.60 12.95
C GLY A 107 -4.00 -7.17 14.15
N ALA A 108 -2.67 -7.08 14.21
CA ALA A 108 -1.88 -7.63 15.33
C ALA A 108 -1.84 -6.73 16.60
N GLY A 109 -2.44 -5.53 16.55
CA GLY A 109 -2.50 -4.58 17.66
C GLY A 109 -1.24 -3.71 17.79
N GLY A 110 -1.43 -2.39 17.87
CA GLY A 110 -0.32 -1.42 17.97
C GLY A 110 0.48 -1.25 16.68
N ARG A 111 1.74 -0.76 16.80
CA ARG A 111 2.68 -0.56 15.67
C ARG A 111 3.26 -1.90 15.23
N SER A 112 2.46 -2.71 14.54
CA SER A 112 2.76 -4.10 14.16
C SER A 112 3.72 -4.22 12.97
N ILE A 113 4.93 -3.66 13.10
CA ILE A 113 6.02 -3.80 12.12
C ILE A 113 6.87 -5.01 12.53
N LYS A 114 7.24 -5.83 11.55
CA LYS A 114 8.10 -6.98 11.75
C LYS A 114 9.15 -7.10 10.65
N GLU A 115 10.37 -7.42 11.03
CA GLU A 115 11.47 -7.60 10.08
C GLU A 115 11.58 -9.06 9.62
N THR A 116 11.96 -9.24 8.34
CA THR A 116 12.18 -10.56 7.74
C THR A 116 13.12 -10.47 6.54
N THR A 117 13.89 -11.53 6.29
CA THR A 117 14.65 -11.71 5.04
C THR A 117 13.83 -12.50 4.00
N ASP A 118 13.05 -13.48 4.47
CA ASP A 118 12.25 -14.38 3.64
C ASP A 118 10.88 -13.75 3.36
N ILE A 119 10.72 -13.23 2.14
CA ILE A 119 9.46 -12.70 1.60
C ILE A 119 9.16 -13.28 0.22
N THR A 120 7.89 -13.26 -0.15
CA THR A 120 7.43 -13.46 -1.53
C THR A 120 6.49 -12.29 -1.88
N PRO A 121 6.91 -11.34 -2.73
CA PRO A 121 6.05 -10.22 -3.12
C PRO A 121 4.87 -10.72 -3.97
N LEU A 122 3.70 -10.09 -3.80
CA LEU A 122 2.57 -10.21 -4.70
C LEU A 122 2.52 -8.98 -5.63
N ASP A 123 1.78 -9.09 -6.73
CA ASP A 123 1.58 -8.00 -7.70
C ASP A 123 0.39 -7.09 -7.33
N THR A 124 -0.02 -7.07 -6.06
CA THR A 124 -1.19 -6.35 -5.54
C THR A 124 -0.83 -5.50 -4.32
N MET A 125 -1.53 -4.40 -4.10
CA MET A 125 -1.45 -3.65 -2.84
C MET A 125 -2.16 -4.39 -1.70
N LEU A 126 -1.75 -4.20 -0.45
CA LEU A 126 -2.42 -4.82 0.70
C LEU A 126 -3.84 -4.28 0.90
N HIS A 127 -4.00 -2.95 0.81
CA HIS A 127 -5.29 -2.28 0.90
C HIS A 127 -5.66 -1.73 -0.49
N GLN A 128 -5.90 -2.62 -1.44
CA GLN A 128 -6.44 -2.19 -2.74
C GLN A 128 -7.89 -1.72 -2.54
N THR A 129 -8.11 -0.41 -2.62
CA THR A 129 -9.45 0.15 -2.81
C THR A 129 -9.94 -0.24 -4.20
N VAL A 130 -10.79 -1.27 -4.25
CA VAL A 130 -11.63 -1.52 -5.42
C VAL A 130 -12.67 -0.40 -5.44
N GLU A 131 -12.52 0.56 -6.35
CA GLU A 131 -13.61 1.47 -6.66
C GLU A 131 -14.76 0.64 -7.26
N LEU A 132 -15.86 0.57 -6.52
CA LEU A 132 -17.11 0.07 -7.07
C LEU A 132 -17.59 1.12 -8.07
N ASN A 133 -17.61 0.76 -9.35
CA ASN A 133 -18.22 1.58 -10.38
C ASN A 133 -19.74 1.63 -10.13
N ASP A 134 -20.20 2.62 -9.38
CA ASP A 134 -21.62 2.98 -9.21
C ASP A 134 -22.16 3.61 -10.51
N ALA A 135 -22.09 2.85 -11.60
CA ALA A 135 -22.30 3.32 -12.96
C ALA A 135 -23.20 2.36 -13.77
N ASP A 136 -24.37 2.02 -13.24
CA ASP A 136 -25.55 1.74 -14.08
C ASP A 136 -26.87 1.89 -13.29
N ASP A 137 -27.45 3.10 -13.28
CA ASP A 137 -28.88 3.24 -13.62
C ASP A 137 -29.23 4.70 -13.97
N THR A 138 -29.35 5.01 -15.26
CA THR A 138 -30.03 6.23 -15.73
C THR A 138 -30.70 5.96 -17.06
N ARG A 139 -31.99 5.62 -17.04
CA ARG A 139 -32.85 5.62 -18.24
C ARG A 139 -34.16 6.35 -17.94
N GLN A 140 -34.29 7.56 -18.48
CA GLN A 140 -35.54 8.32 -18.53
C GLN A 140 -36.32 7.99 -19.81
N THR A 141 -37.63 7.78 -19.71
CA THR A 141 -38.69 8.16 -20.69
C THR A 141 -40.06 7.72 -20.14
N GLY A 142 -41.14 8.51 -20.16
CA GLY A 142 -41.33 9.90 -20.59
C GLY A 142 -42.63 10.54 -20.02
N GLU A 143 -42.86 11.81 -20.37
CA GLU A 143 -43.97 12.71 -20.00
C GLU A 143 -45.35 12.30 -20.59
N GLU A 144 -46.56 12.78 -20.26
CA GLU A 144 -47.24 13.72 -19.29
C GLU A 144 -48.79 13.43 -19.49
N PRO A 145 -49.82 14.25 -19.15
CA PRO A 145 -49.94 15.39 -18.24
C PRO A 145 -51.14 15.38 -17.25
N HIS A 146 -51.08 16.32 -16.28
CA HIS A 146 -52.18 17.05 -15.62
C HIS A 146 -53.58 16.39 -15.42
N GLN A 147 -54.01 16.27 -14.15
CA GLN A 147 -55.29 16.83 -13.69
C GLN A 147 -55.23 17.30 -12.21
N VAL A 148 -56.02 18.33 -11.90
CA VAL A 148 -56.11 19.00 -10.58
C VAL A 148 -57.49 18.71 -9.95
N LYS A 149 -57.57 18.75 -8.61
CA LYS A 149 -58.76 18.68 -7.69
C LYS A 149 -58.88 17.32 -6.98
N ARG A 150 -59.26 17.22 -5.70
CA ARG A 150 -59.85 18.19 -4.72
C ARG A 150 -59.63 17.72 -3.26
N THR A 151 -59.72 18.64 -2.31
CA THR A 151 -59.77 18.43 -0.85
C THR A 151 -61.02 17.67 -0.36
N ASN A 152 -60.92 16.88 0.72
CA ASN A 152 -61.80 16.83 1.93
C ASN A 152 -61.73 15.45 2.67
N ILE A 153 -61.31 15.38 3.95
CA ILE A 153 -62.10 15.40 5.23
C ILE A 153 -62.75 14.04 5.64
N THR A 154 -62.25 13.51 6.77
CA THR A 154 -62.81 12.74 7.92
C THR A 154 -64.15 11.96 7.89
N ARG A 155 -64.17 10.88 8.70
CA ARG A 155 -65.24 9.92 9.15
C ARG A 155 -65.44 8.70 8.22
N VAL A 156 -65.75 7.51 8.74
CA VAL A 156 -66.44 7.15 10.00
C VAL A 156 -65.53 6.59 11.08
#